data_AF-M6UVX4-F1
#
_entry.id   AF-M6UVX4-F1
#
_cell.length_a   1.000
_cell.length_b   1.000
_cell.length_c   1.000
_cell.angle_alpha   90.00
_cell.angle_beta   90.00
_cell.angle_gamma   90.00
#
_symmetry.space_group_name_H-M   'P 1'
#
loop_
_entity.id
_entity.type
_entity.pdbx_description
1 polymer ?
#
loop_
_entity_poly.entity_id
_entity_poly.type
_entity_poly.pdbx_seq_one_letter_code
_entity_poly.pdbx_strand_id
1 'polypeptide(L)'
;MLVDETHRRASVTANQGDGQTNWVFKPNTQYRRATDGQLIATTNSKGLIPFPMVNSFTASPYYHGIWTGLNPDWTTIPQIEFPYLKSRCNDWSSNIGVGRYGHSNVTDNTAISKRDLACSSTLADASTKIGILCVAQWPVVPRNFKYLYQVAGMDGDLSFQGKPGLYGADKLCNTDIVNNHYELSSVKGKANPFKAMVVDGINRRASVTANQGDGQIDWVLKPNTEYRRILSTWDNLVGVTNSAGLFTFPNGTWHPVAGKNIWTGLNSDWTGAPENCGMWMNRNANGRYGDSDSTTDEAISVGVSACDNSAFIDPAILCVEQ
;
A
#
# COMPACT_ATOMS: atom_id res chain seq x y z
N MET A 1 13.93 1.37 13.03
CA MET A 1 15.31 1.84 12.84
C MET A 1 16.21 0.87 13.58
N LEU A 2 16.73 -0.11 12.88
CA LEU A 2 17.52 -1.22 13.41
C LEU A 2 18.45 -1.70 12.27
N VAL A 3 19.76 -1.75 12.48
CA VAL A 3 20.76 -2.08 11.45
C VAL A 3 21.45 -3.41 11.73
N ASP A 4 21.85 -4.11 10.67
CA ASP A 4 22.53 -5.40 10.70
C ASP A 4 23.67 -5.48 9.68
N GLU A 5 24.04 -4.34 9.08
CA GLU A 5 25.06 -4.17 8.04
C GLU A 5 24.70 -4.80 6.67
N THR A 6 24.07 -5.97 6.65
CA THR A 6 23.78 -6.75 5.45
C THR A 6 22.45 -6.39 4.79
N HIS A 7 21.35 -6.37 5.55
CA HIS A 7 20.02 -6.05 5.04
C HIS A 7 19.67 -4.58 5.26
N ARG A 8 20.24 -3.95 6.28
CA ARG A 8 20.05 -2.53 6.57
C ARG A 8 21.29 -1.87 7.14
N ARG A 9 21.70 -0.76 6.50
CA ARG A 9 22.84 0.08 6.88
C ARG A 9 22.56 1.56 6.64
N ALA A 10 23.00 2.40 7.57
CA ALA A 10 22.87 3.85 7.49
C ALA A 10 24.09 4.54 6.86
N SER A 11 25.30 4.06 7.16
CA SER A 11 26.55 4.65 6.71
C SER A 11 27.68 3.63 6.80
N VAL A 12 28.63 3.67 5.86
CA VAL A 12 29.89 2.91 5.96
C VAL A 12 30.94 3.76 6.69
N THR A 13 31.04 5.03 6.32
CA THR A 13 31.96 6.01 6.92
C THR A 13 31.21 6.88 7.93
N ALA A 14 31.85 7.22 9.05
CA ALA A 14 31.27 8.05 10.11
C ALA A 14 30.57 9.32 9.58
N ASN A 15 29.28 9.45 9.87
CA ASN A 15 28.40 10.57 9.56
C ASN A 15 28.26 10.95 8.06
N GLN A 16 28.69 10.11 7.12
CA GLN A 16 28.66 10.45 5.69
C GLN A 16 27.36 10.05 4.99
N GLY A 17 26.62 9.07 5.50
CA GLY A 17 25.45 8.48 4.85
C GLY A 17 25.81 7.78 3.54
N ASP A 18 27.05 7.31 3.40
CA ASP A 18 27.56 6.60 2.25
C ASP A 18 27.27 5.09 2.34
N GLY A 19 27.12 4.44 1.18
CA GLY A 19 26.88 3.00 1.12
C GLY A 19 25.58 2.54 1.80
N GLN A 20 24.56 3.39 1.90
CA GLN A 20 23.27 3.02 2.50
C GLN A 20 22.63 1.79 1.85
N THR A 21 22.09 0.90 2.69
CA THR A 21 21.30 -0.26 2.25
C THR A 21 19.98 -0.25 2.99
N ASN A 22 18.85 -0.27 2.26
CA ASN A 22 17.49 -0.31 2.81
C ASN A 22 17.25 0.69 3.97
N TRP A 23 17.80 1.90 3.82
CA TRP A 23 17.81 2.90 4.88
C TRP A 23 16.44 3.54 5.10
N VAL A 24 16.08 3.73 6.37
CA VAL A 24 14.71 4.05 6.80
C VAL A 24 14.36 5.54 6.77
N PHE A 25 15.36 6.41 6.72
CA PHE A 25 15.14 7.85 6.68
C PHE A 25 15.45 8.39 5.28
N LYS A 26 14.62 9.32 4.82
CA LYS A 26 14.76 9.96 3.50
C LYS A 26 15.59 11.24 3.62
N PRO A 27 16.35 11.63 2.58
CA PRO A 27 17.04 12.91 2.52
C PRO A 27 16.13 14.12 2.73
N ASN A 28 16.65 15.16 3.38
CA ASN A 28 16.01 16.48 3.52
C ASN A 28 14.54 16.44 4.01
N THR A 29 14.22 15.50 4.88
CA THR A 29 12.84 15.18 5.28
C THR A 29 12.62 15.51 6.75
N GLN A 30 11.51 16.19 7.05
CA GLN A 30 11.07 16.42 8.42
C GLN A 30 10.45 15.16 9.00
N TYR A 31 10.94 14.74 10.16
CA TYR A 31 10.36 13.66 10.94
C TYR A 31 9.70 14.23 12.20
N ARG A 32 8.42 13.89 12.38
CA ARG A 32 7.59 14.34 13.50
C ARG A 32 7.15 13.15 14.35
N ARG A 33 7.01 13.36 15.65
CA ARG A 33 6.47 12.33 16.55
C ARG A 33 5.01 12.06 16.21
N ALA A 34 4.64 10.79 16.12
CA ALA A 34 3.27 10.37 15.83
C ALA A 34 2.28 10.70 16.97
N THR A 35 2.77 10.85 18.20
CA THR A 35 1.94 11.06 19.39
C THR A 35 1.45 12.50 19.54
N ASP A 36 2.25 13.48 19.13
CA ASP A 36 1.98 14.91 19.38
C ASP A 36 2.31 15.84 18.19
N GLY A 37 2.79 15.30 17.06
CA GLY A 37 3.10 16.06 15.85
C GLY A 37 4.34 16.96 15.93
N GLN A 38 5.06 16.94 17.05
CA GLN A 38 6.24 17.79 17.26
C GLN A 38 7.40 17.36 16.36
N LEU A 39 8.14 18.34 15.83
CA LEU A 39 9.30 18.11 14.97
C LEU A 39 10.44 17.48 15.78
N ILE A 40 10.86 16.28 15.41
CA ILE A 40 12.03 15.60 16.00
C ILE A 40 13.29 16.18 15.36
N ALA A 41 13.40 16.07 14.04
CA ALA A 41 14.54 16.56 13.27
C ALA A 41 14.18 16.72 11.79
N THR A 42 15.02 17.46 11.08
CA THR A 42 15.09 17.39 9.62
C THR A 42 16.36 16.65 9.25
N THR A 43 16.24 15.59 8.46
CA THR A 43 17.42 14.83 8.00
C THR A 43 18.26 15.65 7.03
N ASN A 44 19.55 15.35 6.94
CA ASN A 44 20.45 15.96 5.96
C ASN A 44 20.19 15.44 4.53
N SER A 45 21.00 15.90 3.58
CA SER A 45 20.92 15.49 2.16
C SER A 45 21.21 14.00 1.92
N LYS A 46 21.65 13.27 2.94
CA LYS A 46 21.91 11.83 2.92
C LYS A 46 20.90 11.04 3.74
N GLY A 47 19.88 11.69 4.30
CA GLY A 47 18.87 11.01 5.11
C GLY A 47 19.36 10.60 6.49
N LEU A 48 20.44 11.17 7.01
CA LEU A 48 20.85 10.99 8.41
C LEU A 48 20.25 12.11 9.27
N ILE A 49 19.91 11.80 10.52
CA ILE A 49 19.46 12.81 11.47
C ILE A 49 20.70 13.54 12.03
N PRO A 50 20.81 14.87 11.86
CA PRO A 50 21.85 15.64 12.51
C PRO A 50 21.59 15.70 14.03
N PHE A 51 22.65 15.62 14.82
CA PHE A 51 22.61 15.83 16.25
C PHE A 51 23.20 17.21 16.62
N PRO A 52 22.63 17.93 17.60
CA PRO A 52 21.44 17.56 18.35
C PRO A 52 20.14 17.68 17.54
N MET A 53 19.17 16.83 17.86
CA MET A 53 17.80 16.89 17.34
C MET A 53 17.04 18.10 17.91
N VAL A 54 15.98 18.53 17.23
CA VAL A 54 15.08 19.60 17.71
C VAL A 54 14.28 19.11 18.92
N ASN A 55 13.73 17.91 18.83
CA ASN A 55 13.10 17.21 19.94
C ASN A 55 13.52 15.75 19.95
N SER A 56 13.39 15.08 21.10
CA SER A 56 13.67 13.65 21.23
C SER A 56 12.58 12.78 20.58
N PHE A 57 12.86 11.48 20.41
CA PHE A 57 11.93 10.54 19.76
C PHE A 57 10.63 10.32 20.54
N THR A 58 10.59 10.63 21.84
CA THR A 58 9.40 10.53 22.69
C THR A 58 9.14 11.82 23.46
N ALA A 59 7.87 12.09 23.77
CA ALA A 59 7.49 13.14 24.72
C ALA A 59 7.54 12.66 26.18
N SER A 60 7.72 11.35 26.41
CA SER A 60 7.83 10.77 27.75
C SER A 60 9.08 11.30 28.45
N PRO A 61 8.99 11.78 29.70
CA PRO A 61 10.17 12.15 30.48
C PRO A 61 11.00 10.93 30.88
N TYR A 62 10.43 9.71 30.80
CA TYR A 62 11.14 8.48 31.08
C TYR A 62 12.00 8.05 29.88
N TYR A 63 13.24 7.68 30.15
CA TYR A 63 14.13 7.08 29.15
C TYR A 63 13.54 5.72 28.76
N HIS A 64 13.28 5.50 27.47
CA HIS A 64 13.01 4.15 26.95
C HIS A 64 14.18 3.74 26.08
N GLY A 65 14.71 2.54 26.33
CA GLY A 65 15.72 1.96 25.47
C GLY A 65 15.15 1.68 24.09
N ILE A 66 15.90 1.99 23.05
CA ILE A 66 15.56 1.60 21.68
C ILE A 66 16.72 0.81 21.07
N TRP A 67 16.46 -0.43 20.67
CA TRP A 67 17.44 -1.22 19.92
C TRP A 67 17.75 -0.53 18.59
N THR A 68 19.05 -0.42 18.26
CA THR A 68 19.50 0.24 17.02
C THR A 68 20.55 -0.55 16.27
N GLY A 69 21.57 -1.08 16.96
CA GLY A 69 22.78 -1.64 16.32
C GLY A 69 23.76 -0.60 15.76
N LEU A 70 23.50 0.69 16.01
CA LEU A 70 24.27 1.81 15.47
C LEU A 70 25.36 2.25 16.45
N ASN A 71 26.49 2.71 15.93
CA ASN A 71 27.43 3.59 16.62
C ASN A 71 26.88 5.03 16.67
N PRO A 72 27.43 5.92 17.52
CA PRO A 72 26.96 7.31 17.64
C PRO A 72 27.19 8.17 16.39
N ASP A 73 27.87 7.63 15.37
CA ASP A 73 28.23 8.29 14.12
C ASP A 73 27.53 7.68 12.90
N TRP A 74 26.42 6.98 13.11
CA TRP A 74 25.62 6.29 12.08
C TRP A 74 26.31 5.10 11.40
N THR A 75 27.51 4.70 11.79
CA THR A 75 28.07 3.41 11.34
C THR A 75 27.37 2.25 12.06
N THR A 76 27.34 1.07 11.44
CA THR A 76 26.86 -0.15 12.10
C THR A 76 27.94 -0.69 13.03
N ILE A 77 27.57 -1.21 14.20
CA ILE A 77 28.52 -1.96 15.02
C ILE A 77 28.98 -3.19 14.25
N PRO A 78 30.29 -3.51 14.15
CA PRO A 78 30.78 -4.69 13.46
C PRO A 78 30.27 -6.00 14.07
N GLN A 79 30.12 -7.07 13.26
CA GLN A 79 29.87 -8.41 13.81
C GLN A 79 31.15 -8.86 14.50
N ILE A 80 31.08 -9.07 15.80
CA ILE A 80 32.16 -9.69 16.56
C ILE A 80 31.65 -11.07 16.94
N GLU A 81 32.37 -12.09 16.49
CA GLU A 81 32.19 -13.48 16.91
C GLU A 81 33.41 -13.86 17.76
N PHE A 82 33.28 -13.69 19.08
CA PHE A 82 34.16 -14.36 20.05
C PHE A 82 33.36 -15.52 20.65
N PRO A 83 33.96 -16.62 21.13
CA PRO A 83 33.38 -17.97 21.08
C PRO A 83 31.98 -18.15 21.70
N TYR A 84 31.45 -17.19 22.48
CA TYR A 84 30.07 -17.17 22.98
C TYR A 84 29.40 -15.78 23.03
N LEU A 85 29.99 -14.75 22.40
CA LEU A 85 29.45 -13.38 22.37
C LEU A 85 29.31 -12.92 20.93
N LYS A 86 28.05 -12.72 20.51
CA LYS A 86 27.67 -12.15 19.21
C LYS A 86 27.19 -10.72 19.41
N SER A 87 27.72 -9.76 18.66
CA SER A 87 27.16 -8.40 18.61
C SER A 87 25.88 -8.36 17.76
N ARG A 88 25.13 -7.26 17.87
CA ARG A 88 23.82 -7.05 17.20
C ARG A 88 22.85 -8.21 17.36
N CYS A 89 22.95 -8.98 18.44
CA CYS A 89 22.04 -10.11 18.67
C CYS A 89 22.03 -11.13 17.53
N ASN A 90 23.20 -11.42 16.95
CA ASN A 90 23.36 -12.23 15.74
C ASN A 90 22.50 -11.67 14.60
N ASP A 91 22.65 -10.38 14.31
CA ASP A 91 21.81 -9.65 13.35
C ASP A 91 20.31 -9.79 13.66
N TRP A 92 19.99 -9.63 14.94
CA TRP A 92 18.63 -9.62 15.50
C TRP A 92 17.86 -10.92 15.30
N SER A 93 18.57 -12.03 15.06
CA SER A 93 17.99 -13.37 14.91
C SER A 93 18.09 -14.22 16.18
N SER A 94 18.74 -13.72 17.23
CA SER A 94 18.98 -14.47 18.47
C SER A 94 18.78 -13.62 19.72
N ASN A 95 18.42 -14.28 20.83
CA ASN A 95 18.47 -13.70 22.17
C ASN A 95 19.83 -13.91 22.86
N ILE A 96 20.82 -14.49 22.17
CA ILE A 96 22.17 -14.73 22.66
C ILE A 96 23.10 -13.60 22.20
N GLY A 97 24.00 -13.16 23.10
CA GLY A 97 24.98 -12.11 22.84
C GLY A 97 24.52 -10.75 23.33
N VAL A 98 25.00 -9.69 22.68
CA VAL A 98 24.71 -8.29 23.02
C VAL A 98 24.25 -7.50 21.79
N GLY A 99 23.32 -6.58 22.01
CA GLY A 99 22.90 -5.57 21.05
C GLY A 99 23.24 -4.18 21.55
N ARG A 100 23.23 -3.19 20.66
CA ARG A 100 23.36 -1.77 21.03
C ARG A 100 22.02 -1.09 21.01
N TYR A 101 21.76 -0.30 22.05
CA TYR A 101 20.56 0.51 22.18
C TYR A 101 20.89 1.99 22.39
N GLY A 102 19.95 2.87 22.10
CA GLY A 102 19.98 4.31 22.41
C GLY A 102 18.82 4.74 23.33
N HIS A 103 18.80 6.00 23.74
CA HIS A 103 17.78 6.56 24.64
C HIS A 103 16.73 7.40 23.87
N SER A 104 15.45 7.10 24.02
CA SER A 104 14.41 7.76 23.21
C SER A 104 14.11 9.23 23.56
N ASN A 105 14.42 9.68 24.78
CA ASN A 105 14.05 11.00 25.32
C ASN A 105 15.24 12.00 25.34
N VAL A 106 16.37 11.68 24.73
CA VAL A 106 17.52 12.59 24.55
C VAL A 106 17.60 13.09 23.11
N THR A 107 18.35 14.17 22.88
CA THR A 107 18.48 14.81 21.57
C THR A 107 19.87 14.69 20.96
N ASP A 108 20.88 14.23 21.68
CA ASP A 108 22.22 13.99 21.13
C ASP A 108 22.35 12.59 20.50
N ASN A 109 23.56 12.22 20.11
CA ASN A 109 23.83 10.92 19.50
C ASN A 109 23.63 9.71 20.45
N THR A 110 23.49 9.93 21.76
CA THR A 110 23.12 8.86 22.70
C THR A 110 21.69 8.39 22.45
N ALA A 111 20.89 9.15 21.69
CA ALA A 111 19.59 8.73 21.21
C ALA A 111 19.64 7.48 20.34
N ILE A 112 20.75 7.24 19.64
CA ILE A 112 20.93 6.06 18.78
C ILE A 112 21.96 5.07 19.31
N SER A 113 22.89 5.50 20.15
CA SER A 113 23.96 4.64 20.67
C SER A 113 24.37 5.04 22.08
N LYS A 114 23.89 4.30 23.08
CA LYS A 114 24.29 4.46 24.48
C LYS A 114 25.29 3.41 24.93
N ARG A 115 24.90 2.13 24.93
CA ARG A 115 25.74 1.00 25.38
C ARG A 115 25.21 -0.33 24.89
N ASP A 116 26.02 -1.36 25.05
CA ASP A 116 25.64 -2.73 24.76
C ASP A 116 24.82 -3.34 25.92
N LEU A 117 23.86 -4.19 25.58
CA LEU A 117 22.95 -4.85 26.49
C LEU A 117 22.68 -6.29 26.01
N ALA A 118 22.44 -7.22 26.92
CA ALA A 118 22.15 -8.60 26.56
C ALA A 118 20.89 -8.70 25.70
N CYS A 119 20.92 -9.54 24.68
CA CYS A 119 19.83 -9.68 23.71
C CYS A 119 18.55 -10.29 24.30
N SER A 120 18.67 -10.99 25.43
CA SER A 120 17.55 -11.51 26.20
C SER A 120 16.91 -10.44 27.12
N SER A 121 17.49 -9.25 27.24
CA SER A 121 16.97 -8.19 28.09
C SER A 121 15.71 -7.56 27.52
N THR A 122 14.66 -7.49 28.33
CA THR A 122 13.43 -6.73 28.05
C THR A 122 13.43 -5.35 28.70
N LEU A 123 14.44 -5.08 29.54
CA LEU A 123 14.63 -3.83 30.27
C LEU A 123 16.02 -3.26 29.95
N ALA A 124 16.08 -1.98 29.61
CA ALA A 124 17.27 -1.15 29.63
C ALA A 124 17.37 -0.43 30.98
N ASP A 125 18.59 -0.34 31.51
CA ASP A 125 18.87 0.29 32.82
C ASP A 125 18.01 -0.31 33.95
N ALA A 126 17.87 0.41 35.06
CA ALA A 126 17.28 -0.12 36.30
C ALA A 126 15.79 -0.54 36.19
N SER A 127 15.05 -0.21 35.11
CA SER A 127 13.67 -0.71 34.89
C SER A 127 12.99 -0.30 33.57
N THR A 128 13.69 0.25 32.57
CA THR A 128 13.01 0.88 31.43
C THR A 128 12.74 -0.14 30.32
N LYS A 129 11.51 -0.26 29.82
CA LYS A 129 11.23 -1.19 28.71
C LYS A 129 12.07 -0.83 27.49
N ILE A 130 12.66 -1.84 26.86
CA ILE A 130 13.35 -1.69 25.58
C ILE A 130 12.38 -1.99 24.42
N GLY A 131 12.45 -1.17 23.38
CA GLY A 131 11.63 -1.32 22.19
C GLY A 131 12.43 -1.09 20.91
N ILE A 132 11.68 -0.82 19.84
CA ILE A 132 12.23 -0.44 18.53
C ILE A 132 11.63 0.90 18.12
N LEU A 133 12.42 1.74 17.45
CA LEU A 133 11.92 2.96 16.85
C LEU A 133 11.28 2.65 15.49
N CYS A 134 9.97 2.81 15.35
CA CYS A 134 9.28 2.68 14.07
C CYS A 134 9.33 4.00 13.30
N VAL A 135 9.78 3.95 12.04
CA VAL A 135 9.89 5.13 11.17
C VAL A 135 8.91 4.95 10.01
N ALA A 136 8.00 5.90 9.82
CA ALA A 136 7.10 5.91 8.68
C ALA A 136 7.90 5.92 7.37
N GLN A 137 7.70 4.91 6.51
CA GLN A 137 8.49 4.73 5.27
C GLN A 137 7.94 5.50 4.06
N TRP A 138 6.84 6.22 4.25
CA TRP A 138 6.12 7.06 3.28
C TRP A 138 5.60 6.36 2.01
N PRO A 139 4.51 6.92 1.44
CA PRO A 139 3.83 8.13 1.90
C PRO A 139 2.79 7.88 3.00
N VAL A 140 2.91 8.62 4.11
CA VAL A 140 1.79 9.00 5.00
C VAL A 140 1.32 10.42 4.60
N VAL A 141 1.30 10.72 3.28
CA VAL A 141 0.44 11.75 2.68
C VAL A 141 -0.88 11.01 2.45
N PRO A 142 -2.07 11.63 2.53
CA PRO A 142 -3.20 11.11 1.77
C PRO A 142 -2.72 10.89 0.33
N ARG A 143 -2.67 9.63 -0.13
CA ARG A 143 -2.43 9.37 -1.55
C ARG A 143 -3.50 10.17 -2.30
N ASN A 144 -3.08 11.08 -3.18
CA ASN A 144 -3.98 11.84 -4.06
C ASN A 144 -4.45 10.99 -5.26
N PHE A 145 -4.18 9.69 -5.22
CA PHE A 145 -4.60 8.69 -6.18
C PHE A 145 -5.17 7.47 -5.47
N LYS A 146 -5.99 6.71 -6.18
CA LYS A 146 -6.60 5.45 -5.75
C LYS A 146 -6.06 4.29 -6.56
N TYR A 147 -6.02 3.11 -5.97
CA TYR A 147 -5.59 1.92 -6.67
C TYR A 147 -6.72 1.24 -7.46
N LEU A 148 -6.30 0.54 -8.51
CA LEU A 148 -7.14 -0.24 -9.40
C LEU A 148 -6.40 -1.52 -9.82
N TYR A 149 -7.08 -2.66 -9.82
CA TYR A 149 -6.50 -3.94 -10.26
C TYR A 149 -7.55 -4.92 -10.77
N GLN A 150 -7.12 -5.93 -11.51
CA GLN A 150 -7.98 -7.01 -12.02
C GLN A 150 -7.94 -8.23 -11.11
N VAL A 151 -9.10 -8.88 -10.95
CA VAL A 151 -9.22 -10.24 -10.40
C VAL A 151 -9.75 -11.12 -11.53
N ALA A 152 -8.94 -12.05 -12.02
CA ALA A 152 -9.26 -12.88 -13.19
C ALA A 152 -9.84 -14.25 -12.80
N GLY A 153 -10.40 -14.95 -13.80
CA GLY A 153 -10.78 -16.36 -13.69
C GLY A 153 -12.17 -16.58 -13.12
N MET A 154 -13.11 -15.68 -13.40
CA MET A 154 -14.48 -15.73 -12.85
C MET A 154 -15.53 -15.63 -13.93
N ASP A 155 -16.51 -16.53 -13.88
CA ASP A 155 -17.72 -16.42 -14.70
C ASP A 155 -18.57 -15.19 -14.30
N GLY A 156 -19.65 -14.93 -15.02
CA GLY A 156 -20.53 -13.79 -14.76
C GLY A 156 -21.53 -13.98 -13.60
N ASP A 157 -21.54 -15.14 -12.93
CA ASP A 157 -22.24 -15.33 -11.66
C ASP A 157 -21.30 -14.95 -10.52
N LEU A 158 -21.42 -13.69 -10.11
CA LEU A 158 -20.58 -13.11 -9.06
C LEU A 158 -21.15 -13.34 -7.67
N SER A 159 -22.18 -14.18 -7.53
CA SER A 159 -22.78 -14.47 -6.23
C SER A 159 -21.79 -15.20 -5.32
N PHE A 160 -21.85 -14.91 -4.01
CA PHE A 160 -20.95 -15.52 -3.04
C PHE A 160 -21.74 -16.01 -1.84
N GLN A 161 -21.71 -17.32 -1.58
CA GLN A 161 -22.39 -17.97 -0.45
C GLN A 161 -23.88 -17.59 -0.35
N GLY A 162 -24.58 -17.55 -1.49
CA GLY A 162 -26.01 -17.21 -1.56
C GLY A 162 -26.32 -15.72 -1.36
N LYS A 163 -25.32 -14.84 -1.45
CA LYS A 163 -25.49 -13.38 -1.44
C LYS A 163 -25.54 -12.82 -2.87
N PRO A 164 -26.17 -11.64 -3.08
CA PRO A 164 -26.29 -11.03 -4.40
C PRO A 164 -24.96 -10.81 -5.11
N GLY A 165 -24.99 -10.80 -6.45
CA GLY A 165 -23.79 -10.75 -7.28
C GLY A 165 -22.84 -9.59 -6.97
N LEU A 166 -23.35 -8.37 -6.79
CA LEU A 166 -22.52 -7.21 -6.43
C LEU A 166 -21.81 -7.37 -5.07
N TYR A 167 -22.45 -8.01 -4.10
CA TYR A 167 -21.81 -8.29 -2.80
C TYR A 167 -20.66 -9.29 -2.95
N GLY A 168 -20.87 -10.35 -3.75
CA GLY A 168 -19.83 -11.32 -4.01
C GLY A 168 -18.68 -10.73 -4.81
N ALA A 169 -18.96 -9.89 -5.81
CA ALA A 169 -17.96 -9.13 -6.56
C ALA A 169 -17.09 -8.26 -5.63
N ASP A 170 -17.71 -7.50 -4.73
CA ASP A 170 -16.99 -6.68 -3.76
C ASP A 170 -16.17 -7.53 -2.79
N LYS A 171 -16.69 -8.70 -2.38
CA LYS A 171 -15.93 -9.65 -1.55
C LYS A 171 -14.71 -10.18 -2.28
N LEU A 172 -14.83 -10.54 -3.56
CA LEU A 172 -13.72 -11.00 -4.40
C LEU A 172 -12.63 -9.94 -4.50
N CYS A 173 -13.00 -8.67 -4.64
CA CYS A 173 -12.07 -7.53 -4.59
C CYS A 173 -11.37 -7.31 -3.24
N ASN A 174 -11.77 -8.02 -2.18
CA ASN A 174 -11.16 -7.92 -0.85
C ASN A 174 -10.62 -9.28 -0.35
N THR A 175 -10.32 -10.20 -1.28
CA THR A 175 -9.68 -11.49 -0.98
C THR A 175 -8.16 -11.37 -0.80
N ASP A 176 -7.48 -12.50 -0.52
CA ASP A 176 -6.09 -12.56 -0.06
C ASP A 176 -5.02 -11.96 -0.99
N ILE A 177 -5.36 -11.64 -2.24
CA ILE A 177 -4.51 -10.85 -3.15
C ILE A 177 -4.12 -9.51 -2.52
N VAL A 178 -5.03 -8.89 -1.74
CA VAL A 178 -4.78 -7.62 -1.03
C VAL A 178 -3.92 -7.81 0.21
N ASN A 179 -4.11 -8.92 0.93
CA ASN A 179 -3.48 -9.16 2.24
C ASN A 179 -1.98 -9.44 2.17
N ASN A 180 -1.52 -9.99 1.03
CA ASN A 180 -0.15 -10.43 0.81
C ASN A 180 0.72 -9.41 0.05
N HIS A 181 0.21 -8.23 -0.33
CA HIS A 181 0.95 -7.28 -1.15
C HIS A 181 1.53 -6.08 -0.36
N TYR A 182 2.82 -5.80 -0.57
CA TYR A 182 3.54 -4.74 0.15
C TYR A 182 3.09 -3.33 -0.26
N GLU A 183 2.69 -3.11 -1.52
CA GLU A 183 2.15 -1.81 -2.00
C GLU A 183 0.78 -1.48 -1.38
N LEU A 184 0.05 -2.52 -0.96
CA LEU A 184 -1.25 -2.42 -0.32
C LEU A 184 -1.17 -2.39 1.22
N SER A 185 0.04 -2.39 1.77
CA SER A 185 0.30 -2.27 3.22
C SER A 185 -0.32 -1.00 3.82
N SER A 186 -0.52 0.06 3.03
CA SER A 186 -1.21 1.30 3.43
C SER A 186 -2.73 1.19 3.54
N VAL A 187 -3.34 0.15 2.96
CA VAL A 187 -4.79 -0.12 2.96
C VAL A 187 -5.18 -1.32 3.83
N LYS A 188 -4.18 -2.10 4.27
CA LYS A 188 -4.31 -3.33 5.09
C LYS A 188 -5.05 -3.14 6.43
N GLY A 189 -5.15 -1.91 6.93
CA GLY A 189 -5.90 -1.57 8.14
C GLY A 189 -7.34 -1.10 7.91
N LYS A 190 -7.77 -0.91 6.65
CA LYS A 190 -9.16 -0.57 6.31
C LYS A 190 -9.95 -1.85 6.07
N ALA A 191 -11.14 -1.96 6.65
CA ALA A 191 -12.04 -3.06 6.34
C ALA A 191 -12.59 -2.90 4.91
N ASN A 192 -12.41 -3.91 4.05
CA ASN A 192 -12.88 -3.97 2.66
C ASN A 192 -12.56 -2.71 1.82
N PRO A 193 -11.27 -2.41 1.55
CA PRO A 193 -10.89 -1.17 0.88
C PRO A 193 -11.24 -1.09 -0.61
N PHE A 194 -11.69 -2.17 -1.24
CA PHE A 194 -11.97 -2.19 -2.68
C PHE A 194 -13.44 -2.51 -2.97
N LYS A 195 -13.92 -2.03 -4.12
CA LYS A 195 -15.26 -2.30 -4.66
C LYS A 195 -15.16 -2.67 -6.14
N ALA A 196 -16.00 -3.58 -6.62
CA ALA A 196 -15.97 -4.05 -8.00
C ALA A 196 -16.67 -3.06 -8.95
N MET A 197 -16.01 -2.69 -10.04
CA MET A 197 -16.55 -1.86 -11.13
C MET A 197 -17.40 -2.71 -12.09
N VAL A 198 -18.51 -3.23 -11.58
CA VAL A 198 -19.56 -3.93 -12.33
C VAL A 198 -20.89 -3.27 -12.00
N VAL A 199 -21.80 -3.13 -12.95
CA VAL A 199 -23.12 -2.50 -12.73
C VAL A 199 -24.24 -3.47 -13.08
N ASP A 200 -25.38 -3.32 -12.42
CA ASP A 200 -26.64 -3.99 -12.77
C ASP A 200 -27.74 -2.98 -13.20
N GLY A 201 -27.43 -1.68 -13.15
CA GLY A 201 -28.34 -0.59 -13.48
C GLY A 201 -29.36 -0.23 -12.41
N ILE A 202 -29.49 -1.04 -11.35
CA ILE A 202 -30.50 -0.93 -10.29
C ILE A 202 -29.85 -0.67 -8.94
N ASN A 203 -29.00 -1.58 -8.48
CA ASN A 203 -28.30 -1.49 -7.19
C ASN A 203 -26.95 -0.79 -7.31
N ARG A 204 -26.34 -0.84 -8.51
CA ARG A 204 -25.13 -0.07 -8.83
C ARG A 204 -25.24 0.47 -10.25
N ARG A 205 -24.98 1.77 -10.40
CA ARG A 205 -25.14 2.51 -11.67
C ARG A 205 -24.17 3.66 -11.77
N ALA A 206 -23.55 3.82 -12.95
CA ALA A 206 -22.62 4.91 -13.24
C ALA A 206 -23.32 6.17 -13.79
N SER A 207 -24.32 6.00 -14.65
CA SER A 207 -25.06 7.10 -15.27
C SER A 207 -26.48 6.69 -15.66
N VAL A 208 -27.42 7.63 -15.69
CA VAL A 208 -28.74 7.47 -16.30
C VAL A 208 -28.71 7.96 -17.74
N THR A 209 -28.07 9.10 -17.97
CA THR A 209 -27.90 9.72 -19.28
C THR A 209 -26.49 9.46 -19.81
N ALA A 210 -26.35 9.21 -21.11
CA ALA A 210 -25.07 8.95 -21.77
C ALA A 210 -23.97 9.96 -21.36
N ASN A 211 -22.86 9.45 -20.83
CA ASN A 211 -21.64 10.17 -20.46
C ASN A 211 -21.79 11.32 -19.43
N GLN A 212 -22.90 11.41 -18.70
CA GLN A 212 -23.12 12.50 -17.73
C GLN A 212 -22.66 12.18 -16.31
N GLY A 213 -22.67 10.90 -15.91
CA GLY A 213 -22.50 10.48 -14.52
C GLY A 213 -23.64 10.92 -13.60
N ASP A 214 -24.82 11.16 -14.16
CA ASP A 214 -26.01 11.58 -13.42
C ASP A 214 -26.74 10.37 -12.80
N GLY A 215 -27.36 10.58 -11.64
CA GLY A 215 -28.14 9.53 -10.98
C GLY A 215 -27.33 8.29 -10.57
N GLN A 216 -26.05 8.47 -10.22
CA GLN A 216 -25.17 7.42 -9.70
C GLN A 216 -25.77 6.70 -8.49
N ILE A 217 -25.66 5.37 -8.46
CA ILE A 217 -26.04 4.54 -7.32
C ILE A 217 -24.83 3.65 -6.99
N ASP A 218 -24.40 3.71 -5.72
CA ASP A 218 -23.26 2.93 -5.20
C ASP A 218 -22.01 2.94 -6.11
N TRP A 219 -21.78 4.08 -6.76
CA TRP A 219 -20.74 4.21 -7.79
C TRP A 219 -19.33 4.16 -7.21
N VAL A 220 -18.44 3.48 -7.94
CA VAL A 220 -17.15 3.04 -7.41
C VAL A 220 -16.01 4.02 -7.67
N LEU A 221 -16.10 4.80 -8.73
CA LEU A 221 -15.09 5.80 -9.10
C LEU A 221 -15.43 7.15 -8.45
N LYS A 222 -14.41 7.87 -7.99
CA LYS A 222 -14.56 9.20 -7.37
C LYS A 222 -14.28 10.30 -8.39
N PRO A 223 -14.95 11.46 -8.30
CA PRO A 223 -14.65 12.63 -9.13
C PRO A 223 -13.20 13.08 -9.05
N ASN A 224 -12.65 13.57 -10.17
CA ASN A 224 -11.33 14.22 -10.25
C ASN A 224 -10.20 13.42 -9.57
N THR A 225 -10.27 12.10 -9.67
CA THR A 225 -9.37 11.22 -8.92
C THR A 225 -8.45 10.48 -9.88
N GLU A 226 -7.16 10.55 -9.61
CA GLU A 226 -6.16 9.76 -10.30
C GLU A 226 -6.25 8.30 -9.82
N TYR A 227 -6.27 7.38 -10.77
CA TYR A 227 -6.27 5.94 -10.54
C TYR A 227 -4.98 5.34 -11.06
N ARG A 228 -4.39 4.48 -10.24
CA ARG A 228 -3.15 3.78 -10.54
C ARG A 228 -3.28 2.28 -10.40
N ARG A 229 -2.48 1.57 -11.17
CA ARG A 229 -2.33 0.12 -11.13
C ARG A 229 -1.66 -0.27 -9.83
N ILE A 230 -2.04 -1.42 -9.31
CA ILE A 230 -1.21 -2.16 -8.36
C ILE A 230 -0.34 -3.11 -9.20
N LEU A 231 0.89 -3.41 -8.75
CA LEU A 231 1.73 -4.47 -9.33
C LEU A 231 2.49 -4.16 -10.64
N SER A 232 2.65 -2.90 -11.09
CA SER A 232 3.51 -2.61 -12.27
C SER A 232 4.82 -1.90 -11.90
N THR A 233 5.92 -2.45 -12.42
CA THR A 233 7.28 -1.90 -12.30
C THR A 233 7.54 -0.72 -13.24
N TRP A 234 6.60 -0.40 -14.15
CA TRP A 234 6.65 0.69 -15.12
C TRP A 234 5.26 1.30 -15.33
N ASP A 235 5.22 2.62 -15.54
CA ASP A 235 4.04 3.51 -15.68
C ASP A 235 2.74 3.01 -15.03
N ASN A 236 2.51 3.47 -13.81
CA ASN A 236 1.40 3.01 -12.97
C ASN A 236 0.09 3.77 -13.23
N LEU A 237 0.06 4.79 -14.09
CA LEU A 237 -1.16 5.56 -14.32
C LEU A 237 -2.19 4.70 -15.08
N VAL A 238 -3.42 4.60 -14.55
CA VAL A 238 -4.59 4.13 -15.31
C VAL A 238 -5.32 5.33 -15.88
N GLY A 239 -5.44 6.42 -15.12
CA GLY A 239 -6.01 7.67 -15.60
C GLY A 239 -6.64 8.51 -14.52
N VAL A 240 -7.16 9.66 -14.88
CA VAL A 240 -7.88 10.60 -14.03
C VAL A 240 -9.34 10.65 -14.47
N THR A 241 -10.25 10.51 -13.51
CA THR A 241 -11.69 10.67 -13.78
C THR A 241 -12.08 12.14 -13.90
N ASN A 242 -13.14 12.42 -14.64
CA ASN A 242 -13.73 13.77 -14.73
C ASN A 242 -14.46 14.16 -13.43
N SER A 243 -15.11 15.33 -13.43
CA SER A 243 -15.88 15.83 -12.29
C SER A 243 -17.10 14.99 -11.91
N ALA A 244 -17.54 14.09 -12.80
CA ALA A 244 -18.61 13.13 -12.54
C ALA A 244 -18.06 11.76 -12.06
N GLY A 245 -16.75 11.58 -11.97
CA GLY A 245 -16.15 10.31 -11.58
C GLY A 245 -16.19 9.25 -12.69
N LEU A 246 -16.11 9.66 -13.96
CA LEU A 246 -16.02 8.77 -15.11
C LEU A 246 -14.69 8.96 -15.85
N PHE A 247 -14.14 7.90 -16.46
CA PHE A 247 -13.07 8.05 -17.44
C PHE A 247 -13.65 8.54 -18.77
N THR A 248 -12.84 9.26 -19.55
CA THR A 248 -13.26 9.84 -20.85
C THR A 248 -12.56 9.11 -21.99
N PHE A 249 -13.29 8.83 -23.08
CA PHE A 249 -12.80 8.10 -24.26
C PHE A 249 -13.26 8.77 -25.57
N PRO A 250 -12.54 8.57 -26.70
CA PRO A 250 -11.10 8.33 -26.79
C PRO A 250 -10.31 9.61 -26.43
N ASN A 251 -8.98 9.52 -26.26
CA ASN A 251 -8.09 10.63 -25.88
C ASN A 251 -8.22 11.17 -24.44
N GLY A 252 -8.83 10.42 -23.53
CA GLY A 252 -8.71 10.70 -22.10
C GLY A 252 -7.41 10.14 -21.52
N THR A 253 -7.24 10.30 -20.21
CA THR A 253 -6.09 9.78 -19.45
C THR A 253 -6.09 8.26 -19.27
N TRP A 254 -6.99 7.52 -19.93
CA TRP A 254 -7.11 6.08 -19.76
C TRP A 254 -5.95 5.34 -20.41
N HIS A 255 -5.19 4.61 -19.60
CA HIS A 255 -4.12 3.73 -20.01
C HIS A 255 -4.58 2.27 -19.81
N PRO A 256 -4.40 1.38 -20.80
CA PRO A 256 -4.99 0.04 -20.78
C PRO A 256 -4.44 -0.91 -19.71
N VAL A 257 -5.30 -1.73 -19.15
CA VAL A 257 -4.95 -2.81 -18.22
C VAL A 257 -4.68 -4.09 -18.98
N ALA A 258 -3.41 -4.30 -19.36
CA ALA A 258 -2.98 -5.43 -20.19
C ALA A 258 -3.62 -6.79 -19.81
N GLY A 259 -4.33 -7.43 -20.76
CA GLY A 259 -4.40 -8.88 -20.90
C GLY A 259 -5.68 -9.61 -20.50
N LYS A 260 -6.82 -8.95 -20.20
CA LYS A 260 -8.08 -9.64 -19.82
C LYS A 260 -9.36 -8.86 -20.18
N ASN A 261 -10.36 -9.51 -20.78
CA ASN A 261 -11.69 -8.91 -20.84
C ASN A 261 -12.25 -8.70 -19.43
N ILE A 262 -12.94 -7.58 -19.20
CA ILE A 262 -13.50 -7.24 -17.89
C ILE A 262 -15.02 -7.19 -17.93
N TRP A 263 -15.69 -7.90 -17.01
CA TRP A 263 -17.11 -7.73 -16.81
C TRP A 263 -17.40 -6.30 -16.33
N THR A 264 -18.39 -5.64 -16.95
CA THR A 264 -18.77 -4.26 -16.58
C THR A 264 -20.28 -4.11 -16.44
N GLY A 265 -21.08 -4.73 -17.31
CA GLY A 265 -22.52 -4.45 -17.42
C GLY A 265 -22.85 -3.04 -17.93
N LEU A 266 -21.86 -2.34 -18.50
CA LEU A 266 -22.00 -0.97 -19.00
C LEU A 266 -22.13 -0.96 -20.52
N ASN A 267 -22.96 -0.07 -21.05
CA ASN A 267 -22.85 0.40 -22.43
C ASN A 267 -21.58 1.27 -22.57
N SER A 268 -21.18 1.55 -23.81
CA SER A 268 -19.97 2.32 -24.10
C SER A 268 -20.08 3.81 -23.70
N ASP A 269 -21.23 4.23 -23.19
CA ASP A 269 -21.54 5.60 -22.75
C ASP A 269 -21.79 5.72 -21.23
N TRP A 270 -21.31 4.75 -20.45
CA TRP A 270 -21.50 4.66 -18.99
C TRP A 270 -22.94 4.44 -18.51
N THR A 271 -23.92 4.23 -19.40
CA THR A 271 -25.24 3.78 -18.97
C THR A 271 -25.23 2.28 -18.67
N GLY A 272 -26.16 1.82 -17.83
CA GLY A 272 -26.29 0.39 -17.52
C GLY A 272 -26.89 -0.39 -18.70
N ALA A 273 -26.32 -1.55 -19.01
CA ALA A 273 -26.83 -2.46 -20.02
C ALA A 273 -27.74 -3.54 -19.40
N PRO A 274 -28.69 -4.10 -20.19
CA PRO A 274 -29.50 -5.23 -19.72
C PRO A 274 -28.69 -6.54 -19.62
N GLU A 275 -27.55 -6.64 -20.33
CA GLU A 275 -26.65 -7.79 -20.24
C GLU A 275 -25.75 -7.69 -18.98
N ASN A 276 -26.32 -8.04 -17.84
CA ASN A 276 -25.66 -8.00 -16.54
C ASN A 276 -25.75 -9.34 -15.80
N CYS A 277 -25.84 -10.45 -16.54
CA CYS A 277 -25.91 -11.79 -15.96
C CYS A 277 -27.06 -11.99 -14.95
N GLY A 278 -28.19 -11.30 -15.17
CA GLY A 278 -29.32 -11.30 -14.24
C GLY A 278 -28.91 -10.77 -12.85
N MET A 279 -28.39 -9.54 -12.82
CA MET A 279 -27.79 -8.91 -11.62
C MET A 279 -26.58 -9.68 -11.07
N TRP A 280 -25.80 -10.28 -11.98
CA TRP A 280 -24.60 -11.06 -11.69
C TRP A 280 -24.87 -12.29 -10.81
N MET A 281 -26.00 -12.95 -11.05
CA MET A 281 -26.45 -14.13 -10.29
C MET A 281 -26.93 -15.28 -11.20
N ASN A 282 -26.88 -15.12 -12.52
CA ASN A 282 -27.36 -16.10 -13.47
C ASN A 282 -26.32 -16.42 -14.52
N ARG A 283 -25.64 -17.55 -14.32
CA ARG A 283 -24.65 -18.11 -15.24
C ARG A 283 -25.17 -18.40 -16.66
N ASN A 284 -26.47 -18.63 -16.84
CA ASN A 284 -27.06 -18.94 -18.14
C ASN A 284 -27.51 -17.69 -18.92
N ALA A 285 -27.32 -16.49 -18.35
CA ALA A 285 -27.66 -15.23 -19.00
C ALA A 285 -26.46 -14.72 -19.82
N ASN A 286 -26.60 -13.50 -20.33
CA ASN A 286 -25.52 -12.79 -21.02
C ASN A 286 -25.03 -11.61 -20.17
N GLY A 287 -23.72 -11.39 -20.23
CA GLY A 287 -23.03 -10.28 -19.61
C GLY A 287 -22.33 -9.42 -20.67
N ARG A 288 -22.28 -8.11 -20.42
CA ARG A 288 -21.50 -7.16 -21.22
C ARG A 288 -20.14 -6.93 -20.57
N TYR A 289 -19.12 -6.88 -21.41
CA TYR A 289 -17.72 -6.76 -21.00
C TYR A 289 -16.98 -5.70 -21.80
N GLY A 290 -15.90 -5.17 -21.23
CA GLY A 290 -14.94 -4.31 -21.89
C GLY A 290 -13.63 -5.04 -22.22
N ASP A 291 -12.90 -4.51 -23.19
CA ASP A 291 -11.53 -4.92 -23.53
C ASP A 291 -10.54 -4.05 -22.75
N SER A 292 -9.90 -4.62 -21.74
CA SER A 292 -8.99 -3.87 -20.89
C SER A 292 -7.75 -3.33 -21.61
N ASP A 293 -7.44 -3.83 -22.81
CA ASP A 293 -6.33 -3.38 -23.66
C ASP A 293 -6.70 -2.17 -24.53
N SER A 294 -7.99 -1.84 -24.58
CA SER A 294 -8.47 -0.72 -25.38
C SER A 294 -8.24 0.64 -24.70
N THR A 295 -8.03 1.66 -25.54
CA THR A 295 -7.94 3.08 -25.17
C THR A 295 -9.21 3.86 -25.56
N THR A 296 -10.20 3.17 -26.12
CA THR A 296 -11.50 3.70 -26.53
C THR A 296 -12.58 3.30 -25.50
N ASP A 297 -13.84 3.62 -25.78
CA ASP A 297 -14.99 3.22 -24.99
C ASP A 297 -15.22 1.69 -24.99
N GLU A 298 -14.56 0.95 -25.89
CA GLU A 298 -14.45 -0.51 -25.83
C GLU A 298 -13.81 -0.99 -24.52
N ALA A 299 -13.02 -0.14 -23.85
CA ALA A 299 -12.44 -0.45 -22.55
C ALA A 299 -13.47 -0.81 -21.48
N ILE A 300 -14.70 -0.30 -21.62
CA ILE A 300 -15.82 -0.63 -20.75
C ILE A 300 -16.91 -1.45 -21.45
N SER A 301 -16.95 -1.45 -22.78
CA SER A 301 -18.01 -2.12 -23.54
C SER A 301 -17.59 -2.47 -24.96
N VAL A 302 -17.00 -3.65 -25.16
CA VAL A 302 -16.62 -4.16 -26.49
C VAL A 302 -17.60 -5.22 -27.01
N GLY A 303 -18.29 -5.93 -26.11
CA GLY A 303 -19.14 -7.04 -26.53
C GLY A 303 -19.98 -7.67 -25.41
N VAL A 304 -20.67 -8.74 -25.80
CA VAL A 304 -21.53 -9.54 -24.93
C VAL A 304 -21.09 -10.99 -25.02
N SER A 305 -21.06 -11.69 -23.89
CA SER A 305 -20.79 -13.13 -23.82
C SER A 305 -21.78 -13.80 -22.87
N ALA A 306 -22.04 -15.09 -23.09
CA ALA A 306 -22.69 -15.91 -22.08
C ALA A 306 -21.85 -15.89 -20.78
N CYS A 307 -22.53 -15.81 -19.65
CA CYS A 307 -21.90 -15.60 -18.35
C CYS A 307 -21.06 -16.80 -17.92
N ASP A 308 -21.41 -18.01 -18.34
CA ASP A 308 -20.69 -19.26 -18.08
C ASP A 308 -19.73 -19.69 -19.20
N ASN A 309 -19.46 -18.82 -20.17
CA ASN A 309 -18.65 -19.17 -21.33
C ASN A 309 -17.20 -19.46 -20.94
N SER A 310 -16.84 -20.74 -20.85
CA SER A 310 -15.49 -21.20 -20.52
C SER A 310 -14.46 -20.98 -21.63
N ALA A 311 -14.90 -20.67 -22.86
CA ALA A 311 -14.03 -20.26 -23.96
C ALA A 311 -13.73 -18.75 -23.93
N PHE A 312 -14.45 -18.00 -23.10
CA PHE A 312 -14.12 -16.61 -22.82
C PHE A 312 -12.90 -16.61 -21.89
N ILE A 313 -11.72 -16.28 -22.44
CA ILE A 313 -10.43 -16.46 -21.76
C ILE A 313 -10.39 -15.56 -20.51
N ASP A 314 -10.55 -16.19 -19.35
CA ASP A 314 -10.45 -15.63 -18.00
C ASP A 314 -11.01 -14.20 -17.85
N PRO A 315 -12.31 -13.97 -18.10
CA PRO A 315 -12.91 -12.71 -17.70
C PRO A 315 -12.53 -12.32 -16.27
N ALA A 316 -12.21 -11.05 -16.12
CA ALA A 316 -11.86 -10.44 -14.86
C ALA A 316 -12.94 -9.48 -14.38
N ILE A 317 -12.92 -9.15 -13.11
CA ILE A 317 -13.54 -7.93 -12.61
C ILE A 317 -12.46 -6.91 -12.29
N LEU A 318 -12.84 -5.65 -12.39
CA LEU A 318 -11.98 -4.54 -12.09
C LEU A 318 -12.29 -4.01 -10.67
N CYS A 319 -11.31 -4.04 -9.78
CA CYS A 319 -11.43 -3.70 -8.37
C CYS A 319 -10.85 -2.32 -8.05
N VAL A 320 -11.66 -1.45 -7.45
CA VAL A 320 -11.39 -0.01 -7.28
C VAL A 320 -11.28 0.34 -5.80
N GLU A 321 -10.18 0.97 -5.39
CA GLU A 321 -10.00 1.47 -4.02
C GLU A 321 -11.07 2.51 -3.67
N GLN A 322 -11.62 2.43 -2.46
CA GLN A 322 -12.71 3.28 -1.97
C GLN A 322 -12.24 4.46 -1.12
#